data_AF-A0A973HJS7-F1
#
_entry.id   AF-A0A973HJS7-F1
#
_cell.length_a   1.000
_cell.length_b   1.000
_cell.length_c   1.000
_cell.angle_alpha   90.00
_cell.angle_beta   90.00
_cell.angle_gamma   90.00
#
_symmetry.space_group_name_H-M   'P 1'
#
loop_
_entity.id
_entity.type
_entity.pdbx_description
1 polymer ?
#
loop_
_entity_poly.entity_id
_entity_poly.type
_entity_poly.pdbx_seq_one_letter_code
_entity_poly.pdbx_strand_id
1 'polypeptide(L)'
;MLKCGFISAAIFYLGMYFSSSFSFFLVLQVFNGFFFGIFVGLGITVMQDLAPKCVGKASAFYTNAMVVGTMLGTSGMGVISQYYGFKAPLLLCFVAVLMPLAALIYFEKVYLIKRERQVEQHLNRIGR
;
A
#
# COMPACT_ATOMS: atom_id res chain seq x y z
N MET A 1 -5.10 8.55 -5.79
CA MET A 1 -5.46 7.23 -6.37
C MET A 1 -4.96 6.07 -5.51
N LEU A 2 -3.66 6.03 -5.15
CA LEU A 2 -3.09 4.93 -4.35
C LEU A 2 -3.80 4.70 -3.00
N LYS A 3 -4.19 5.77 -2.28
CA LYS A 3 -5.03 5.70 -1.06
C LYS A 3 -6.31 4.89 -1.26
N CYS A 4 -7.03 5.16 -2.35
CA CYS A 4 -8.30 4.48 -2.64
C CYS A 4 -8.10 2.98 -2.87
N GLY A 5 -6.99 2.59 -3.50
CA GLY A 5 -6.61 1.18 -3.65
C GLY A 5 -6.34 0.49 -2.31
N PHE A 6 -5.62 1.13 -1.39
CA PHE A 6 -5.41 0.54 -0.06
C PHE A 6 -6.69 0.50 0.78
N ILE A 7 -7.60 1.47 0.61
CA ILE A 7 -8.92 1.43 1.25
C ILE A 7 -9.76 0.27 0.69
N SER A 8 -9.74 0.02 -0.63
CA SER A 8 -10.45 -1.12 -1.22
C SER A 8 -9.88 -2.46 -0.74
N ALA A 9 -8.56 -2.55 -0.56
CA ALA A 9 -7.92 -3.73 0.04
C ALA A 9 -8.38 -3.97 1.49
N ALA A 10 -8.50 -2.91 2.29
CA ALA A 10 -9.00 -3.01 3.66
C ALA A 10 -10.45 -3.55 3.68
N ILE A 11 -11.32 -3.05 2.79
CA ILE A 11 -12.70 -3.55 2.62
C ILE A 11 -12.68 -5.02 2.19
N PHE A 12 -11.81 -5.40 1.26
CA PHE A 12 -11.67 -6.78 0.79
C PHE A 12 -11.33 -7.73 1.94
N TYR A 13 -10.24 -7.48 2.68
CA TYR A 13 -9.80 -8.39 3.75
C TYR A 13 -10.82 -8.48 4.90
N LEU A 14 -11.42 -7.35 5.28
CA LEU A 14 -12.45 -7.32 6.31
C LEU A 14 -13.73 -8.04 5.86
N GLY A 15 -14.16 -7.80 4.61
CA GLY A 15 -15.31 -8.47 4.02
C GLY A 15 -15.13 -9.97 3.90
N MET A 16 -13.95 -10.43 3.49
CA MET A 16 -13.60 -11.86 3.40
C MET A 16 -13.68 -12.56 4.76
N TYR A 17 -13.34 -11.86 5.85
CA TYR A 17 -13.37 -12.42 7.19
C TYR A 17 -14.80 -12.69 7.70
N PHE A 18 -15.71 -11.73 7.51
CA PHE A 18 -17.10 -11.84 7.96
C PHE A 18 -17.98 -12.71 7.07
N SER A 19 -17.60 -12.87 5.81
CA SER A 19 -18.47 -13.52 4.82
C SER A 19 -18.17 -15.01 4.71
N SER A 20 -19.18 -15.80 4.37
CA SER A 20 -19.03 -17.24 4.14
C SER A 20 -19.84 -17.74 2.93
N SER A 21 -20.38 -16.81 2.13
CA SER A 21 -21.12 -17.11 0.90
C SER A 21 -20.24 -16.92 -0.32
N PHE A 22 -20.28 -17.89 -1.24
CA PHE A 22 -19.51 -17.89 -2.48
C PHE A 22 -19.80 -16.65 -3.35
N SER A 23 -21.09 -16.29 -3.51
CA SER A 23 -21.49 -15.11 -4.28
C SER A 23 -20.88 -13.82 -3.72
N PHE A 24 -20.73 -13.72 -2.41
CA PHE A 24 -20.13 -12.56 -1.77
C PHE A 24 -18.62 -12.49 -2.01
N PHE A 25 -17.93 -13.63 -2.03
CA PHE A 25 -16.51 -13.68 -2.38
C PHE A 25 -16.24 -13.19 -3.80
N LEU A 26 -17.13 -13.49 -4.78
CA LEU A 26 -16.99 -12.98 -6.14
C LEU A 26 -17.07 -11.44 -6.19
N VAL A 27 -18.00 -10.84 -5.45
CA VAL A 27 -18.11 -9.38 -5.37
C VAL A 27 -16.86 -8.78 -4.74
N LEU A 28 -16.34 -9.40 -3.67
CA LEU A 28 -15.12 -8.96 -3.00
C LEU A 28 -13.88 -9.02 -3.91
N GLN A 29 -13.81 -9.95 -4.85
CA GLN A 29 -12.69 -10.01 -5.80
C GLN A 29 -12.59 -8.76 -6.70
N VAL A 30 -13.68 -8.05 -6.95
CA VAL A 30 -13.65 -6.77 -7.68
C VAL A 30 -12.81 -5.74 -6.91
N PHE A 31 -12.97 -5.66 -5.58
CA PHE A 31 -12.19 -4.76 -4.74
C PHE A 31 -10.71 -5.16 -4.67
N ASN A 32 -10.44 -6.46 -4.65
CA ASN A 32 -9.08 -7.00 -4.69
C ASN A 32 -8.39 -6.68 -6.03
N GLY A 33 -9.08 -6.92 -7.15
CA GLY A 33 -8.58 -6.60 -8.49
C GLY A 33 -8.29 -5.11 -8.66
N PHE A 34 -9.18 -4.24 -8.16
CA PHE A 34 -8.96 -2.79 -8.16
C PHE A 34 -7.72 -2.38 -7.35
N PHE A 35 -7.56 -2.94 -6.15
CA PHE A 35 -6.37 -2.72 -5.33
C PHE A 35 -5.10 -3.14 -6.10
N PHE A 36 -5.06 -4.38 -6.58
CA PHE A 36 -3.86 -4.94 -7.22
C PHE A 36 -3.50 -4.20 -8.51
N GLY A 37 -4.50 -3.80 -9.30
CA GLY A 37 -4.32 -3.02 -10.52
C GLY A 37 -3.67 -1.65 -10.25
N ILE A 38 -4.15 -0.93 -9.23
CA ILE A 38 -3.56 0.35 -8.81
C ILE A 38 -2.16 0.14 -8.24
N PHE A 39 -2.00 -0.85 -7.37
CA PHE A 39 -0.76 -1.09 -6.66
C PHE A 39 0.38 -1.49 -7.60
N VAL A 40 0.14 -2.42 -8.52
CA VAL A 40 1.14 -2.83 -9.51
C VAL A 40 1.38 -1.71 -10.54
N GLY A 41 0.33 -1.02 -10.97
CA GLY A 41 0.43 0.02 -11.99
C GLY A 41 1.14 1.30 -11.52
N LEU A 42 0.99 1.69 -10.26
CA LEU A 42 1.54 2.95 -9.74
C LEU A 42 2.64 2.76 -8.70
N GLY A 43 2.76 1.59 -8.06
CA GLY A 43 3.65 1.40 -6.91
C GLY A 43 5.13 1.65 -7.23
N ILE A 44 5.60 1.10 -8.36
CA ILE A 44 6.98 1.29 -8.80
C ILE A 44 7.24 2.72 -9.27
N THR A 45 6.30 3.31 -10.01
CA THR A 45 6.40 4.68 -10.54
C THR A 45 6.54 5.68 -9.41
N VAL A 46 5.74 5.55 -8.34
CA VAL A 46 5.86 6.40 -7.15
C VAL A 46 7.26 6.34 -6.54
N MET A 47 7.87 5.15 -6.45
CA MET A 47 9.24 5.04 -5.93
C MET A 47 10.29 5.60 -6.87
N GLN A 48 10.10 5.43 -8.17
CA GLN A 48 10.99 5.99 -9.19
C GLN A 48 10.94 7.52 -9.20
N ASP A 49 9.74 8.11 -9.06
CA ASP A 49 9.51 9.56 -9.00
C ASP A 49 10.13 10.21 -7.76
N LEU A 50 10.27 9.47 -6.65
CA LEU A 50 10.95 9.94 -5.44
C LEU A 50 12.47 10.01 -5.61
N ALA A 51 13.05 9.24 -6.54
CA ALA A 51 14.48 9.17 -6.78
C ALA A 51 14.82 9.31 -8.29
N PRO A 52 14.48 10.44 -8.93
CA PRO A 52 14.57 10.60 -10.38
C PRO A 52 16.02 10.57 -10.89
N LYS A 53 17.00 10.86 -10.03
CA LYS A 53 18.43 10.80 -10.37
C LYS A 53 18.99 9.37 -10.34
N CYS A 54 18.26 8.39 -9.79
CA CYS A 54 18.73 7.02 -9.56
C CYS A 54 17.61 5.99 -9.78
N VAL A 55 16.81 6.14 -10.85
CA VAL A 55 15.63 5.31 -11.16
C VAL A 55 15.92 3.81 -11.15
N GLY A 56 17.07 3.38 -11.70
CA GLY A 56 17.46 1.96 -11.69
C GLY A 56 17.68 1.39 -10.29
N LYS A 57 18.32 2.17 -9.40
CA LYS A 57 18.53 1.75 -7.99
C LYS A 57 17.21 1.71 -7.22
N ALA A 58 16.33 2.68 -7.45
CA ALA A 58 15.00 2.73 -6.84
C ALA A 58 14.14 1.54 -7.27
N SER A 59 14.14 1.20 -8.56
CA SER A 59 13.45 0.03 -9.10
C SER A 59 13.97 -1.29 -8.50
N ALA A 60 15.29 -1.47 -8.46
CA ALA A 60 15.90 -2.67 -7.88
C ALA A 60 15.57 -2.80 -6.39
N PHE A 61 15.66 -1.71 -5.63
CA PHE A 61 15.30 -1.71 -4.22
C PHE A 61 13.81 -2.03 -4.02
N TYR A 62 12.92 -1.43 -4.81
CA TYR A 62 11.48 -1.70 -4.76
C TYR A 62 11.17 -3.17 -5.01
N THR A 63 11.72 -3.75 -6.08
CA THR A 63 11.50 -5.16 -6.42
C THR A 63 12.07 -6.10 -5.36
N ASN A 64 13.27 -5.84 -4.85
CA ASN A 64 13.85 -6.65 -3.77
C ASN A 64 13.02 -6.55 -2.49
N ALA A 65 12.56 -5.35 -2.12
CA ALA A 65 11.68 -5.16 -0.97
C ALA A 65 10.33 -5.88 -1.14
N MET A 66 9.76 -5.86 -2.35
CA MET A 66 8.54 -6.58 -2.70
C MET A 66 8.70 -8.09 -2.53
N VAL A 67 9.82 -8.65 -3.01
CA VAL A 67 10.11 -10.09 -2.86
C VAL A 67 10.26 -10.46 -1.38
N VAL A 68 11.05 -9.68 -0.62
CA VAL A 68 11.21 -9.90 0.83
C VAL A 68 9.86 -9.81 1.54
N GLY A 69 9.05 -8.79 1.24
CA GLY A 69 7.71 -8.62 1.80
C GLY A 69 6.79 -9.80 1.46
N THR A 70 6.86 -10.31 0.23
CA THR A 70 6.07 -11.47 -0.21
C THR A 70 6.50 -12.73 0.52
N MET A 71 7.81 -12.96 0.71
CA MET A 71 8.33 -14.08 1.48
C MET A 71 7.83 -14.02 2.92
N LEU A 72 8.00 -12.87 3.60
CA LEU A 72 7.54 -12.69 4.97
C LEU A 72 6.02 -12.82 5.10
N GLY A 73 5.25 -12.27 4.15
CA GLY A 73 3.80 -12.31 4.14
C GLY A 73 3.25 -13.72 3.94
N THR A 74 3.76 -14.45 2.95
CA THR A 74 3.33 -15.83 2.66
C THR A 74 3.75 -16.80 3.77
N SER A 75 4.96 -16.69 4.29
CA SER A 75 5.40 -17.48 5.45
C SER A 75 4.58 -17.16 6.69
N GLY A 76 4.35 -15.89 7.02
CA GLY A 76 3.54 -15.49 8.16
C GLY A 76 2.09 -15.96 8.05
N MET A 77 1.48 -15.84 6.86
CA MET A 77 0.15 -16.38 6.56
C MET A 77 0.10 -17.88 6.78
N GLY A 78 1.10 -18.64 6.29
CA GLY A 78 1.17 -20.09 6.43
C GLY A 78 1.26 -20.53 7.90
N VAL A 79 2.17 -19.94 8.67
CA VAL A 79 2.33 -20.24 10.09
C VAL A 79 1.04 -19.93 10.87
N ILE A 80 0.47 -18.74 10.70
CA ILE A 80 -0.75 -18.36 11.44
C ILE A 80 -1.94 -19.23 11.04
N SER A 81 -2.06 -19.60 9.77
CA SER A 81 -3.14 -20.47 9.29
C SER A 81 -3.08 -21.86 9.90
N GLN A 82 -1.88 -22.38 10.23
CA GLN A 82 -1.72 -23.70 10.84
C GLN A 82 -2.23 -23.74 12.29
N TYR A 83 -1.98 -22.68 13.07
CA TYR A 83 -2.34 -22.65 14.50
C TYR A 83 -3.75 -22.08 14.77
N TYR A 84 -4.18 -21.08 13.98
CA TYR A 84 -5.42 -20.32 14.24
C TYR A 84 -6.49 -20.52 13.15
N GLY A 85 -6.25 -21.41 12.18
CA GLY A 85 -7.16 -21.71 11.07
C GLY A 85 -7.15 -20.66 9.95
N PHE A 86 -7.89 -20.95 8.88
CA PHE A 86 -7.82 -20.19 7.61
C PHE A 86 -8.37 -18.75 7.68
N LYS A 87 -9.17 -18.40 8.69
CA LYS A 87 -9.73 -17.05 8.82
C LYS A 87 -8.75 -16.07 9.49
N ALA A 88 -7.90 -16.53 10.40
CA ALA A 88 -7.00 -15.65 11.15
C ALA A 88 -5.99 -14.87 10.27
N PRO A 89 -5.41 -15.44 9.21
CA PRO A 89 -4.52 -14.69 8.33
C PRO A 89 -5.20 -13.54 7.57
N LEU A 90 -6.52 -13.58 7.38
CA LEU A 90 -7.26 -12.46 6.75
C LEU A 90 -7.18 -11.19 7.63
N LEU A 91 -7.26 -11.35 8.96
CA LEU A 91 -7.09 -10.24 9.89
C LEU A 91 -5.64 -9.74 9.92
N LEU A 92 -4.66 -10.64 9.82
CA LEU A 92 -3.26 -10.26 9.69
C LEU A 92 -3.04 -9.39 8.44
N CYS A 93 -3.56 -9.83 7.29
CA CYS A 93 -3.47 -9.08 6.04
C CYS A 93 -4.21 -7.74 6.13
N PHE A 94 -5.36 -7.70 6.80
CA PHE A 94 -6.06 -6.44 7.07
C PHE A 94 -5.20 -5.45 7.85
N VAL A 95 -4.59 -5.86 8.97
CA VAL A 95 -3.67 -5.01 9.75
C VAL A 95 -2.45 -4.62 8.91
N ALA A 96 -1.89 -5.55 8.12
CA ALA A 96 -0.76 -5.29 7.26
C ALA A 96 -1.06 -4.25 6.17
N VAL A 97 -2.29 -4.17 5.67
CA VAL A 97 -2.75 -3.14 4.71
C VAL A 97 -2.95 -1.78 5.36
N LEU A 98 -3.32 -1.73 6.64
CA LEU A 98 -3.45 -0.46 7.36
C LEU A 98 -2.11 0.25 7.56
N MET A 99 -1.01 -0.50 7.71
CA MET A 99 0.34 0.08 7.85
C MET A 99 0.77 0.96 6.66
N PRO A 100 0.76 0.50 5.40
CA PRO A 100 1.09 1.33 4.24
C PRO A 100 0.05 2.42 4.01
N LEU A 101 -1.24 2.20 4.32
CA LEU A 101 -2.25 3.26 4.25
C LEU A 101 -1.91 4.42 5.20
N ALA A 102 -1.56 4.11 6.45
CA ALA A 102 -1.15 5.10 7.43
C ALA A 102 0.16 5.81 7.03
N ALA A 103 1.15 5.04 6.55
CA ALA A 103 2.41 5.59 6.05
C ALA A 103 2.19 6.56 4.88
N LEU A 104 1.27 6.24 3.96
CA LEU A 104 0.97 7.09 2.81
C LEU A 104 0.23 8.37 3.23
N ILE A 105 -0.69 8.30 4.19
CA ILE A 105 -1.35 9.49 4.76
C ILE A 105 -0.33 10.39 5.44
N TYR A 106 0.59 9.82 6.22
CA TYR A 106 1.68 10.55 6.85
C TYR A 106 2.60 11.21 5.81
N PHE A 107 3.01 10.43 4.79
CA PHE A 107 3.87 10.92 3.72
C PHE A 107 3.26 12.11 2.98
N GLU A 108 1.97 12.05 2.64
CA GLU A 108 1.28 13.15 1.95
C GLU A 108 1.24 14.42 2.81
N LYS A 109 0.95 14.31 4.11
CA LYS A 109 1.01 15.45 5.03
C LYS A 109 2.39 16.10 5.07
N VAL A 110 3.43 15.28 5.24
CA VAL A 110 4.82 15.77 5.31
C VAL A 110 5.24 16.41 3.98
N TYR A 111 4.86 15.81 2.85
CA TYR A 111 5.20 16.33 1.52
C TYR A 111 4.53 17.68 1.25
N LEU A 112 3.24 17.84 1.60
CA LEU A 112 2.51 19.10 1.46
C LEU A 112 3.16 20.21 2.29
N ILE A 113 3.47 19.96 3.56
CA ILE A 113 4.15 20.93 4.44
C ILE A 113 5.49 21.36 3.86
N LYS A 114 6.28 20.41 3.33
CA LYS A 114 7.59 20.72 2.74
C LYS A 114 7.46 21.56 1.47
N ARG A 115 6.43 21.30 0.66
CA ARG A 115 6.13 22.05 -0.57
C ARG A 115 5.69 23.48 -0.25
N GLU A 116 4.80 23.68 0.71
CA GLU A 116 4.39 25.03 1.15
C GLU A 116 5.57 25.86 1.63
N ARG A 117 6.44 25.29 2.47
CA ARG A 117 7.66 25.97 2.93
C ARG A 117 8.60 26.36 1.79
N GLN A 118 8.77 25.48 0.79
CA GLN A 118 9.60 25.78 -0.38
C GLN A 118 9.03 26.94 -1.20
N VAL A 119 7.70 26.99 -1.37
CA VAL A 119 7.01 28.06 -2.09
C VAL A 119 7.11 29.38 -1.33
N GLU A 120 6.88 29.38 0.00
CA GLU A 120 7.07 30.57 0.84
C GLU A 120 8.51 31.10 0.80
N GLN A 121 9.51 30.21 0.86
CA GLN A 121 10.92 30.60 0.75
C GLN A 121 11.26 31.21 -0.61
N HIS A 122 10.65 30.72 -1.69
CA HIS A 122 10.85 31.26 -3.03
C HIS A 122 10.18 32.63 -3.19
N LEU A 123 8.94 32.80 -2.70
CA LEU A 123 8.22 34.07 -2.67
C LEU A 123 8.97 35.14 -1.86
N ASN A 124 9.50 34.79 -0.68
CA ASN A 124 10.30 35.70 0.14
C ASN A 124 11.63 36.11 -0.51
N ARG A 125 12.15 35.33 -1.47
CA ARG A 125 13.34 35.69 -2.25
C ARG A 125 13.03 36.57 -3.46
N ILE A 126 11.81 36.56 -3.98
CA ILE A 126 11.39 37.39 -5.12
C ILE A 126 10.85 38.75 -4.63
N GLY A 127 10.26 38.81 -3.45
CA GLY A 127 9.78 40.06 -2.83
C GLY A 127 10.85 40.93 -2.16
N ARG A 128 12.12 40.51 -2.21
CA ARG A 128 13.30 41.30 -1.82
C ARG A 128 14.10 41.65 -3.07
#